data_AF-A0A1X0NLX7-F1
#
_entry.id   AF-A0A1X0NLX7-F1
#
_cell.length_a   1.000
_cell.length_b   1.000
_cell.length_c   1.000
_cell.angle_alpha   90.00
_cell.angle_beta   90.00
_cell.angle_gamma   90.00
#
_symmetry.space_group_name_H-M   'P 1'
#
loop_
_entity.id
_entity.type
_entity.pdbx_description
1 polymer ?
#
loop_
_entity_poly.entity_id
_entity_poly.type
_entity_poly.pdbx_seq_one_letter_code
_entity_poly.pdbx_strand_id
1 'polypeptide(L)'
;MRRTFCRFSTLVKIGRGAENVTETASNALLEALQVHGYCYVQHPFIQKEILDQLHRDSRQFFERYILDLPPAVATPSPAGGKRPAPRTDILPMTPHELEKLTTPSGFRGYYRYVGASGVDDAIECFSVGREVPNPAELREPYYRLSGWAPAEYTPLIARPTPWEVLLEHPCAGGGRGSDTFMADYREMLLAYYDLCAAVSLDVLRHISCGLGVRPTTPQGGADPNSDYDMDFFTPFHDRCDCDLQAKYYPPLGHVVRGGRTQGVEVRAGAKVIRRKGPLAQPHINSNNNNNGNNNNNTNNNNSDEMVRLDTHKDLSTVTLLAQDALGGLEVWDDEEEKYITVPVLNDALLVNAGIFLEKWTGGLLEATPHRVRSVKDGSSRCSVVFFCLPNHDAKVEPLLQQDENPALDAQEGFYAGDLMPTAQ
;
A
#
# COMPACT_ATOMS: atom_id res chain seq x y z
N MET A 1 31.92 2.59 -12.20
CA MET A 1 32.18 1.54 -11.18
C MET A 1 30.84 0.87 -10.97
N ARG A 2 30.65 -0.42 -11.33
CA ARG A 2 29.33 -1.07 -11.19
C ARG A 2 29.04 -1.27 -9.71
N ARG A 3 28.11 -0.50 -9.13
CA ARG A 3 27.61 -0.73 -7.76
C ARG A 3 26.82 -2.03 -7.77
N THR A 4 27.44 -3.11 -7.31
CA THR A 4 26.72 -4.34 -6.97
C THR A 4 25.77 -3.98 -5.83
N PHE A 5 24.45 -4.18 -6.01
CA PHE A 5 23.43 -3.99 -4.97
C PHE A 5 23.85 -4.78 -3.72
N CYS A 6 24.43 -4.10 -2.75
CA CYS A 6 24.76 -4.70 -1.48
C CYS A 6 23.49 -4.62 -0.65
N ARG A 7 22.84 -5.76 -0.40
CA ARG A 7 21.68 -5.85 0.51
C ARG A 7 21.93 -5.20 1.89
N PHE A 8 23.19 -4.99 2.25
CA PHE A 8 23.60 -4.35 3.49
C PHE A 8 23.59 -2.81 3.46
N SER A 9 23.63 -2.14 2.30
CA SER A 9 23.62 -0.66 2.26
C SER A 9 22.24 -0.05 2.50
N THR A 10 21.17 -0.82 2.23
CA THR A 10 19.78 -0.37 2.43
C THR A 10 19.21 -0.80 3.78
N LEU A 11 19.85 -1.70 4.52
CA LEU A 11 19.33 -2.21 5.79
C LEU A 11 19.75 -1.34 6.98
N VAL A 12 18.77 -0.82 7.69
CA VAL A 12 18.93 0.00 8.89
C VAL A 12 18.22 -0.65 10.07
N LYS A 13 18.93 -0.74 11.20
CA LYS A 13 18.36 -1.18 12.47
C LYS A 13 18.04 0.04 13.31
N ILE A 14 16.78 0.17 13.72
CA ILE A 14 16.32 1.26 14.59
C ILE A 14 15.58 0.69 15.79
N GLY A 15 15.58 1.44 16.90
CA GLY A 15 14.85 1.07 18.12
C GLY A 15 13.55 1.86 18.28
N ARG A 16 12.83 1.55 19.36
CA ARG A 16 11.56 2.20 19.71
C ARG A 16 11.82 3.48 20.49
N GLY A 17 11.18 4.59 20.14
CA GLY A 17 11.24 5.82 20.93
C GLY A 17 12.48 6.68 20.68
N ALA A 18 12.41 7.94 21.10
CA ALA A 18 13.46 8.94 20.89
C ALA A 18 14.80 8.56 21.56
N GLU A 19 14.76 7.85 22.68
CA GLU A 19 15.93 7.39 23.41
C GLU A 19 16.80 6.38 22.65
N ASN A 20 16.26 5.76 21.60
CA ASN A 20 16.96 4.80 20.76
C ASN A 20 17.41 5.39 19.41
N VAL A 21 17.21 6.69 19.19
CA VAL A 21 17.66 7.37 17.98
C VAL A 21 19.16 7.65 18.08
N THR A 22 19.89 7.35 17.02
CA THR A 22 21.34 7.59 16.94
C THR A 22 21.68 8.23 15.60
N GLU A 23 22.63 9.18 15.59
CA GLU A 23 23.06 9.85 14.36
C GLU A 23 23.53 8.84 13.29
N THR A 24 24.25 7.79 13.69
CA THR A 24 24.73 6.75 12.76
C THR A 24 23.58 6.06 12.03
N ALA A 25 22.52 5.64 12.75
CA ALA A 25 21.37 4.99 12.13
C ALA A 25 20.54 5.98 11.31
N SER A 26 20.39 7.22 11.80
CA SER A 26 19.69 8.30 11.09
C SER A 26 20.36 8.65 9.76
N ASN A 27 21.69 8.79 9.75
CA ASN A 27 22.46 9.08 8.55
C ASN A 27 22.41 7.92 7.55
N ALA A 28 22.52 6.67 8.01
CA ALA A 28 22.39 5.50 7.15
C ALA A 28 20.99 5.40 6.51
N LEU A 29 19.93 5.75 7.27
CA LEU A 29 18.57 5.80 6.77
C LEU A 29 18.40 6.87 5.70
N LEU A 30 18.88 8.09 5.93
CA LEU A 30 18.82 9.16 4.94
C LEU A 30 19.63 8.84 3.70
N GLU A 31 20.86 8.35 3.85
CA GLU A 31 21.70 7.96 2.70
C GLU A 31 21.00 6.89 1.86
N ALA A 32 20.39 5.89 2.49
CA ALA A 32 19.65 4.87 1.76
C ALA A 32 18.43 5.44 1.02
N LEU A 33 17.64 6.32 1.66
CA LEU A 33 16.51 6.98 1.00
C LEU A 33 16.95 7.88 -0.16
N GLN A 34 18.06 8.61 -0.02
CA GLN A 34 18.58 9.50 -1.07
C GLN A 34 19.18 8.74 -2.25
N VAL A 35 19.96 7.70 -1.98
CA VAL A 35 20.71 6.98 -3.02
C VAL A 35 19.86 5.92 -3.70
N HIS A 36 18.93 5.29 -2.97
CA HIS A 36 18.17 4.16 -3.49
C HIS A 36 16.66 4.44 -3.60
N GLY A 37 16.18 5.53 -3.00
CA GLY A 37 14.75 5.82 -2.90
C GLY A 37 14.00 4.98 -1.85
N TYR A 38 14.66 4.00 -1.24
CA TYR A 38 14.09 3.15 -0.22
C TYR A 38 15.17 2.61 0.73
N CYS A 39 14.74 2.16 1.89
CA CYS A 39 15.56 1.40 2.83
C CYS A 39 14.75 0.24 3.42
N TYR A 40 15.45 -0.68 4.09
CA TYR A 40 14.87 -1.73 4.91
C TYR A 40 15.04 -1.37 6.37
N VAL A 41 13.95 -1.39 7.13
CA VAL A 41 13.94 -1.10 8.56
C VAL A 41 13.72 -2.39 9.34
N GLN A 42 14.74 -2.78 10.11
CA GLN A 42 14.63 -3.76 11.17
C GLN A 42 14.30 -3.03 12.48
N HIS A 43 13.18 -3.40 13.10
CA HIS A 43 12.66 -2.78 14.32
C HIS A 43 12.23 -3.88 15.31
N PRO A 44 12.38 -3.70 16.64
CA PRO A 44 12.02 -4.71 17.65
C PRO A 44 10.59 -5.25 17.58
N PHE A 45 9.65 -4.48 17.06
CA PHE A 45 8.25 -4.92 16.86
C PHE A 45 8.07 -5.79 15.61
N ILE A 46 9.01 -5.77 14.67
CA ILE A 46 8.93 -6.52 13.42
C ILE A 46 9.61 -7.87 13.59
N GLN A 47 8.81 -8.93 13.47
CA GLN A 47 9.27 -10.31 13.49
C GLN A 47 8.79 -11.03 12.25
N LYS A 48 9.63 -11.92 11.71
CA LYS A 48 9.33 -12.66 10.49
C LYS A 48 8.03 -13.44 10.61
N GLU A 49 7.75 -14.02 11.78
CA GLU A 49 6.57 -14.83 12.04
C GLU A 49 5.28 -14.01 11.92
N ILE A 50 5.30 -12.74 12.33
CA ILE A 50 4.19 -11.80 12.19
C ILE A 50 3.95 -11.49 10.71
N LEU A 51 5.02 -11.16 9.97
CA LEU A 51 4.92 -10.86 8.54
C LEU A 51 4.44 -12.09 7.73
N ASP A 52 4.95 -13.28 8.06
CA ASP A 52 4.52 -14.51 7.40
C ASP A 52 3.03 -14.80 7.70
N GLN A 53 2.55 -14.57 8.93
CA GLN A 53 1.13 -14.74 9.29
C GLN A 53 0.26 -13.73 8.54
N LEU A 54 0.68 -12.46 8.51
CA LEU A 54 0.01 -11.39 7.78
C LEU A 54 -0.19 -11.71 6.29
N HIS A 55 0.84 -12.23 5.62
CA HIS A 55 0.74 -12.64 4.22
C HIS A 55 -0.12 -13.90 4.03
N ARG A 56 -0.01 -14.89 4.93
CA ARG A 56 -0.82 -16.11 4.86
C ARG A 56 -2.31 -15.80 4.98
N ASP A 57 -2.70 -15.02 5.98
CA ASP A 57 -4.11 -14.76 6.24
C ASP A 57 -4.68 -13.79 5.21
N SER A 58 -3.90 -12.79 4.76
CA SER A 58 -4.34 -11.92 3.66
C SER A 58 -4.55 -12.73 2.38
N ARG A 59 -3.66 -13.67 2.07
CA ARG A 59 -3.84 -14.59 0.93
C ARG A 59 -5.08 -15.46 1.10
N GLN A 60 -5.31 -16.03 2.28
CA GLN A 60 -6.50 -16.83 2.54
C GLN A 60 -7.79 -16.00 2.38
N PHE A 61 -7.79 -14.78 2.91
CA PHE A 61 -8.88 -13.82 2.78
C PHE A 61 -9.24 -13.60 1.29
N PHE A 62 -8.28 -13.17 0.48
CA PHE A 62 -8.54 -12.91 -0.94
C PHE A 62 -8.87 -14.18 -1.73
N GLU A 63 -8.08 -15.24 -1.59
CA GLU A 63 -8.23 -16.44 -2.41
C GLU A 63 -9.51 -17.22 -2.10
N ARG A 64 -9.91 -17.30 -0.82
CA ARG A 64 -10.97 -18.21 -0.37
C ARG A 64 -12.29 -17.49 -0.13
N TYR A 65 -12.25 -16.28 0.41
CA TYR A 65 -13.47 -15.53 0.75
C TYR A 65 -13.87 -14.56 -0.37
N ILE A 66 -12.92 -13.85 -0.97
CA ILE A 66 -13.23 -12.82 -1.98
C ILE A 66 -13.36 -13.42 -3.39
N LEU A 67 -12.37 -14.20 -3.83
CA LEU A 67 -12.25 -14.61 -5.24
C LEU A 67 -12.74 -16.03 -5.53
N ASP A 68 -12.97 -16.85 -4.49
CA ASP A 68 -13.34 -18.27 -4.62
C ASP A 68 -12.41 -19.04 -5.57
N LEU A 69 -11.10 -18.86 -5.38
CA LEU A 69 -10.10 -19.54 -6.19
C LEU A 69 -9.99 -21.01 -5.77
N PRO A 70 -9.86 -21.92 -6.75
CA PRO A 70 -9.59 -23.32 -6.45
C PRO A 70 -8.28 -23.42 -5.67
N PRO A 71 -8.13 -24.44 -4.79
CA PRO A 71 -6.85 -24.72 -4.16
C PRO A 71 -5.75 -24.78 -5.22
N ALA A 72 -4.62 -24.14 -4.96
CA ALA A 72 -3.41 -24.39 -5.75
C ALA A 72 -3.20 -25.91 -5.84
N VAL A 73 -3.09 -26.45 -7.06
CA VAL A 73 -2.88 -27.87 -7.28
C VAL A 73 -1.59 -28.23 -6.56
N ALA A 74 -1.68 -29.03 -5.49
CA ALA A 74 -0.50 -29.48 -4.77
C ALA A 74 0.42 -30.19 -5.76
N THR A 75 1.61 -29.64 -6.00
CA THR A 75 2.70 -30.39 -6.63
C THR A 75 2.85 -31.69 -5.85
N PRO A 76 2.88 -32.87 -6.49
CA PRO A 76 2.95 -34.13 -5.77
C PRO A 76 4.19 -34.12 -4.87
N SER A 77 3.97 -34.14 -3.55
CA SER A 77 5.07 -34.33 -2.60
C SER A 77 5.82 -35.61 -2.96
N PRO A 78 7.15 -35.64 -2.81
CA PRO A 78 7.89 -36.90 -2.90
C PRO A 78 7.26 -37.88 -1.90
N ALA A 79 7.00 -39.10 -2.38
CA ALA A 79 6.24 -40.13 -1.69
C ALA A 79 6.73 -40.31 -0.23
N GLY A 80 5.89 -39.94 0.74
CA GLY A 80 6.19 -40.15 2.17
C GLY A 80 5.52 -39.21 3.17
N GLY A 81 4.95 -38.07 2.75
CA GLY A 81 4.27 -37.13 3.65
C GLY A 81 2.83 -37.54 3.99
N LYS A 82 2.43 -37.38 5.26
CA LYS A 82 1.04 -37.51 5.72
C LYS A 82 0.09 -36.77 4.77
N ARG A 83 -1.05 -37.39 4.41
CA ARG A 83 -2.14 -36.73 3.69
C ARG A 83 -2.47 -35.39 4.40
N PRO A 84 -2.57 -34.27 3.68
CA PRO A 84 -3.01 -33.02 4.29
C PRO A 84 -4.37 -33.24 4.96
N ALA A 85 -4.57 -32.64 6.13
CA ALA A 85 -5.84 -32.70 6.85
C ALA A 85 -7.00 -32.27 5.93
N PRO A 86 -8.19 -32.88 6.04
CA PRO A 86 -9.36 -32.43 5.29
C PRO A 86 -9.60 -30.94 5.59
N ARG A 87 -9.59 -30.12 4.55
CA ARG A 87 -9.82 -28.67 4.67
C ARG A 87 -11.22 -28.42 5.22
N THR A 88 -11.35 -27.50 6.15
CA THR A 88 -12.63 -26.89 6.49
C THR A 88 -13.26 -26.37 5.20
N ASP A 89 -14.53 -26.72 4.98
CA ASP A 89 -15.34 -26.07 3.95
C ASP A 89 -15.31 -24.57 4.27
N ILE A 90 -14.87 -23.74 3.34
CA ILE A 90 -14.93 -22.28 3.46
C ILE A 90 -16.06 -21.84 2.54
N LEU A 91 -16.95 -21.00 3.05
CA LEU A 91 -18.00 -20.38 2.26
C LEU A 91 -17.45 -19.08 1.66
N PRO A 92 -17.42 -18.93 0.32
CA PRO A 92 -17.04 -17.66 -0.28
C PRO A 92 -18.11 -16.58 -0.05
N MET A 93 -17.69 -15.33 -0.01
CA MET A 93 -18.60 -14.20 0.10
C MET A 93 -19.45 -14.05 -1.16
N THR A 94 -20.72 -13.73 -0.95
CA THR A 94 -21.67 -13.45 -2.03
C THR A 94 -21.40 -12.08 -2.65
N PRO A 95 -21.81 -11.84 -3.91
CA PRO A 95 -21.69 -10.52 -4.53
C PRO A 95 -22.32 -9.38 -3.72
N HIS A 96 -23.41 -9.67 -3.00
CA HIS A 96 -24.09 -8.72 -2.13
C HIS A 96 -23.26 -8.35 -0.89
N GLU A 97 -22.57 -9.31 -0.29
CA GLU A 97 -21.65 -9.03 0.83
C GLU A 97 -20.43 -8.24 0.33
N LEU A 98 -19.87 -8.59 -0.83
CA LEU A 98 -18.74 -7.84 -1.42
C LEU A 98 -19.10 -6.38 -1.73
N GLU A 99 -20.32 -6.10 -2.22
CA GLU A 99 -20.80 -4.74 -2.42
C GLU A 99 -20.87 -3.96 -1.10
N LYS A 100 -21.30 -4.59 -0.01
CA LYS A 100 -21.34 -3.98 1.33
C LYS A 100 -19.95 -3.77 1.95
N LEU A 101 -18.93 -4.52 1.51
CA LEU A 101 -17.56 -4.25 1.92
C LEU A 101 -16.97 -3.01 1.24
N THR A 102 -17.58 -2.53 0.16
CA THR A 102 -17.13 -1.30 -0.50
C THR A 102 -17.66 -0.09 0.25
N THR A 103 -16.82 0.94 0.38
CA THR A 103 -17.25 2.24 0.89
C THR A 103 -17.39 3.24 -0.26
N PRO A 104 -18.37 4.16 -0.23
CA PRO A 104 -18.58 5.13 -1.31
C PRO A 104 -17.35 5.98 -1.64
N SER A 105 -16.52 6.27 -0.64
CA SER A 105 -15.28 7.04 -0.83
C SER A 105 -14.10 6.20 -1.34
N GLY A 106 -14.22 4.88 -1.36
CA GLY A 106 -13.17 3.96 -1.81
C GLY A 106 -11.96 3.82 -0.87
N PHE A 107 -11.92 4.53 0.25
CA PHE A 107 -10.76 4.57 1.15
C PHE A 107 -10.80 3.56 2.30
N ARG A 108 -11.85 2.75 2.43
CA ARG A 108 -11.97 1.74 3.49
C ARG A 108 -12.70 0.51 2.99
N GLY A 109 -12.36 -0.65 3.53
CA GLY A 109 -12.95 -1.93 3.15
C GLY A 109 -12.42 -2.43 1.80
N TYR A 110 -13.23 -3.26 1.15
CA TYR A 110 -12.86 -3.91 -0.11
C TYR A 110 -13.01 -2.97 -1.30
N TYR A 111 -12.04 -2.99 -2.20
CA TYR A 111 -12.15 -2.37 -3.51
C TYR A 111 -11.19 -3.04 -4.47
N ARG A 112 -11.49 -2.92 -5.76
CA ARG A 112 -10.57 -3.32 -6.81
C ARG A 112 -9.79 -2.10 -7.26
N TYR A 113 -8.47 -2.20 -7.22
CA TYR A 113 -7.59 -1.09 -7.57
C TYR A 113 -7.73 -0.75 -9.05
N VAL A 114 -7.96 0.53 -9.32
CA VAL A 114 -7.87 1.13 -10.64
C VAL A 114 -6.74 2.14 -10.54
N GLY A 115 -5.61 1.86 -11.19
CA GLY A 115 -4.41 2.65 -11.03
C GLY A 115 -4.44 4.03 -11.66
N ALA A 116 -3.34 4.75 -11.51
CA ALA A 116 -3.12 6.08 -12.10
C ALA A 116 -3.29 6.07 -13.64
N SER A 117 -3.14 4.91 -14.28
CA SER A 117 -3.39 4.68 -15.70
C SER A 117 -4.87 4.75 -16.09
N GLY A 118 -5.79 4.70 -15.12
CA GLY A 118 -7.23 4.59 -15.34
C GLY A 118 -7.68 3.20 -15.83
N VAL A 119 -6.81 2.19 -15.73
CA VAL A 119 -7.07 0.81 -16.17
C VAL A 119 -7.34 -0.08 -14.95
N ASP A 120 -8.18 -1.10 -15.14
CA ASP A 120 -8.34 -2.18 -14.18
C ASP A 120 -7.07 -3.04 -14.15
N ASP A 121 -6.21 -2.76 -13.17
CA ASP A 121 -4.94 -3.46 -12.94
C ASP A 121 -5.14 -4.87 -12.33
N ALA A 122 -6.40 -5.24 -12.08
CA ALA A 122 -6.81 -6.50 -11.47
C ALA A 122 -6.06 -6.75 -10.16
N ILE A 123 -6.00 -5.76 -9.27
CA ILE A 123 -5.45 -5.90 -7.92
C ILE A 123 -6.61 -5.79 -6.94
N GLU A 124 -6.78 -6.80 -6.11
CA GLU A 124 -7.81 -6.82 -5.08
C GLU A 124 -7.24 -6.19 -3.81
N CYS A 125 -7.95 -5.21 -3.24
CA CYS A 125 -7.48 -4.45 -2.09
C CYS A 125 -8.48 -4.53 -0.94
N PHE A 126 -7.96 -4.51 0.27
CA PHE A 126 -8.73 -4.31 1.49
C PHE A 126 -8.01 -3.26 2.35
N SER A 127 -8.64 -2.12 2.53
CA SER A 127 -8.09 -0.97 3.27
C SER A 127 -8.67 -0.88 4.68
N VAL A 128 -7.80 -0.59 5.63
CA VAL A 128 -8.08 -0.42 7.06
C VAL A 128 -7.46 0.89 7.53
N GLY A 129 -8.24 1.68 8.27
CA GLY A 129 -7.73 2.84 9.00
C GLY A 129 -7.79 2.63 10.51
N ARG A 130 -7.44 3.68 11.24
CA ARG A 130 -7.64 3.74 12.70
C ARG A 130 -9.11 3.53 13.05
N GLU A 131 -9.37 2.59 13.96
CA GLU A 131 -10.70 2.41 14.54
C GLU A 131 -10.93 3.48 15.61
N VAL A 132 -11.83 4.41 15.32
CA VAL A 132 -12.32 5.43 16.26
C VAL A 132 -13.84 5.49 16.19
N PRO A 133 -14.55 5.87 17.28
CA PRO A 133 -16.01 5.94 17.28
C PRO A 133 -16.59 6.85 16.19
N ASN A 134 -15.86 7.91 15.84
CA ASN A 134 -16.26 8.87 14.81
C ASN A 134 -15.05 9.28 13.95
N PRO A 135 -14.78 8.59 12.83
CA PRO A 135 -13.64 8.91 11.97
C PRO A 135 -13.68 10.32 11.37
N ALA A 136 -14.85 10.97 11.36
CA ALA A 136 -14.99 12.37 10.96
C ALA A 136 -14.12 13.32 11.79
N GLU A 137 -13.93 13.02 13.07
CA GLU A 137 -13.16 13.86 14.01
C GLU A 137 -11.68 13.95 13.63
N LEU A 138 -11.14 12.94 12.92
CA LEU A 138 -9.74 12.95 12.48
C LEU A 138 -9.44 14.09 11.50
N ARG A 139 -10.43 14.43 10.66
CA ARG A 139 -10.30 15.42 9.57
C ARG A 139 -11.08 16.71 9.81
N GLU A 140 -11.98 16.71 10.79
CA GLU A 140 -12.83 17.86 11.10
C GLU A 140 -12.05 19.18 11.30
N PRO A 141 -10.92 19.21 12.03
CA PRO A 141 -10.15 20.45 12.19
C PRO A 141 -9.72 21.08 10.86
N TYR A 142 -9.30 20.27 9.88
CA TYR A 142 -8.96 20.75 8.54
C TYR A 142 -10.16 21.38 7.84
N TYR A 143 -11.30 20.69 7.77
CA TYR A 143 -12.47 21.23 7.08
C TYR A 143 -12.99 22.52 7.70
N ARG A 144 -12.95 22.62 9.04
CA ARG A 144 -13.27 23.87 9.76
C ARG A 144 -12.30 25.00 9.40
N LEU A 145 -10.99 24.72 9.34
CA LEU A 145 -9.97 25.69 8.93
C LEU A 145 -10.17 26.14 7.47
N SER A 146 -10.56 25.21 6.58
CA SER A 146 -10.86 25.48 5.17
C SER A 146 -12.24 26.12 4.94
N GLY A 147 -12.99 26.45 6.01
CA GLY A 147 -14.26 27.17 5.93
C GLY A 147 -15.47 26.33 5.50
N TRP A 148 -15.37 25.01 5.51
CA TRP A 148 -16.47 24.11 5.16
C TRP A 148 -17.47 23.98 6.31
N ALA A 149 -18.77 23.97 5.99
CA ALA A 149 -19.80 23.66 6.95
C ALA A 149 -19.83 22.14 7.25
N PRO A 150 -20.19 21.72 8.49
CA PRO A 150 -20.32 20.31 8.84
C PRO A 150 -21.15 19.47 7.87
N ALA A 151 -22.23 20.03 7.34
CA ALA A 151 -23.08 19.35 6.37
C ALA A 151 -22.39 19.04 5.04
N GLU A 152 -21.35 19.81 4.66
CA GLU A 152 -20.64 19.67 3.39
C GLU A 152 -19.55 18.61 3.46
N TYR A 153 -18.79 18.56 4.57
CA TYR A 153 -17.67 17.64 4.69
C TYR A 153 -18.02 16.30 5.32
N THR A 154 -19.04 16.22 6.18
CA THR A 154 -19.38 14.96 6.89
C THR A 154 -19.63 13.79 5.93
N PRO A 155 -20.27 13.97 4.76
CA PRO A 155 -20.41 12.90 3.78
C PRO A 155 -19.09 12.45 3.13
N LEU A 156 -18.09 13.34 3.08
CA LEU A 156 -16.81 13.16 2.37
C LEU A 156 -15.72 12.50 3.22
N ILE A 157 -15.88 12.46 4.55
CA ILE A 157 -14.86 11.90 5.44
C ILE A 157 -14.93 10.37 5.48
N ALA A 158 -13.76 9.75 5.71
CA ALA A 158 -13.58 8.34 6.01
C ALA A 158 -14.73 7.77 6.85
N ARG A 159 -15.22 6.62 6.41
CA ARG A 159 -16.21 5.83 7.14
C ARG A 159 -15.48 4.77 7.97
N PRO A 160 -16.13 4.20 8.99
CA PRO A 160 -15.61 3.00 9.64
C PRO A 160 -15.33 1.90 8.59
N THR A 161 -14.33 1.09 8.85
CA THR A 161 -14.11 -0.12 8.04
C THR A 161 -15.34 -1.04 8.25
N PRO A 162 -15.93 -1.63 7.19
CA PRO A 162 -17.17 -2.41 7.29
C PRO A 162 -16.93 -3.81 7.89
N TRP A 163 -16.39 -3.85 9.11
CA TRP A 163 -16.06 -5.08 9.83
C TRP A 163 -17.30 -5.92 10.12
N GLU A 164 -18.47 -5.31 10.34
CA GLU A 164 -19.70 -6.08 10.61
C GLU A 164 -20.00 -7.09 9.50
N VAL A 165 -19.75 -6.72 8.23
CA VAL A 165 -20.00 -7.58 7.08
C VAL A 165 -19.10 -8.83 7.12
N LEU A 166 -17.86 -8.68 7.57
CA LEU A 166 -16.92 -9.80 7.71
C LEU A 166 -17.25 -10.66 8.94
N LEU A 167 -17.62 -10.04 10.06
CA LEU A 167 -17.87 -10.73 11.33
C LEU A 167 -19.22 -11.47 11.35
N GLU A 168 -20.19 -11.03 10.56
CA GLU A 168 -21.50 -11.69 10.39
C GLU A 168 -21.48 -12.78 9.31
N HIS A 169 -20.37 -12.94 8.59
CA HIS A 169 -20.27 -13.92 7.51
C HIS A 169 -20.40 -15.36 8.04
N PRO A 170 -21.28 -16.20 7.48
CA PRO A 170 -21.54 -17.53 8.03
C PRO A 170 -20.40 -18.52 7.80
N CYS A 171 -20.06 -19.29 8.83
CA CYS A 171 -19.13 -20.41 8.73
C CYS A 171 -19.71 -21.55 7.87
N ALA A 172 -18.89 -22.23 7.06
CA ALA A 172 -19.40 -23.36 6.30
C ALA A 172 -19.62 -24.58 7.21
N GLY A 173 -20.86 -25.09 7.22
CA GLY A 173 -21.29 -26.22 8.05
C GLY A 173 -21.72 -25.78 9.44
N GLY A 174 -23.03 -25.90 9.75
CA GLY A 174 -23.65 -25.54 11.03
C GLY A 174 -23.23 -26.38 12.26
N GLY A 175 -21.99 -26.86 12.30
CA GLY A 175 -21.39 -27.55 13.44
C GLY A 175 -20.76 -26.58 14.44
N ARG A 176 -20.72 -26.97 15.72
CA ARG A 176 -20.24 -26.20 16.89
C ARG A 176 -18.72 -25.88 16.92
N GLY A 177 -18.11 -25.49 15.80
CA GLY A 177 -16.82 -24.81 15.79
C GLY A 177 -17.03 -23.40 15.29
N SER A 178 -16.73 -22.37 16.09
CA SER A 178 -16.73 -20.99 15.58
C SER A 178 -15.58 -20.87 14.59
N ASP A 179 -15.87 -20.67 13.31
CA ASP A 179 -14.85 -20.15 12.39
C ASP A 179 -14.52 -18.74 12.87
N THR A 180 -13.35 -18.58 13.48
CA THR A 180 -12.88 -17.29 14.02
C THR A 180 -12.04 -16.54 13.02
N PHE A 181 -11.83 -17.06 11.80
CA PHE A 181 -10.88 -16.50 10.84
C PHE A 181 -11.09 -15.01 10.60
N MET A 182 -12.33 -14.55 10.36
CA MET A 182 -12.59 -13.13 10.08
C MET A 182 -12.32 -12.24 11.31
N ALA A 183 -12.61 -12.74 12.51
CA ALA A 183 -12.30 -12.04 13.75
C ALA A 183 -10.79 -11.97 13.98
N ASP A 184 -10.09 -13.09 13.82
CA ASP A 184 -8.63 -13.17 13.97
C ASP A 184 -7.92 -12.31 12.91
N TYR A 185 -8.42 -12.30 11.67
CA TYR A 185 -7.89 -11.48 10.57
C TYR A 185 -8.08 -9.99 10.85
N ARG A 186 -9.24 -9.58 11.37
CA ARG A 186 -9.49 -8.20 11.82
C ARG A 186 -8.50 -7.79 12.91
N GLU A 187 -8.40 -8.57 13.99
CA GLU A 187 -7.50 -8.25 15.11
C GLU A 187 -6.04 -8.19 14.65
N MET A 188 -5.62 -9.09 13.76
CA MET A 188 -4.29 -9.07 13.17
C MET A 188 -4.03 -7.79 12.35
N LEU A 189 -4.97 -7.38 11.48
CA LEU A 189 -4.81 -6.16 10.69
C LEU A 189 -4.78 -4.90 11.57
N LEU A 190 -5.60 -4.83 12.61
CA LEU A 190 -5.62 -3.70 13.55
C LEU A 190 -4.35 -3.65 14.40
N ALA A 191 -3.89 -4.78 14.92
CA ALA A 191 -2.63 -4.85 15.66
C ALA A 191 -1.43 -4.48 14.77
N TYR A 192 -1.45 -4.91 13.50
CA TYR A 192 -0.41 -4.56 12.54
C TYR A 192 -0.46 -3.08 12.13
N TYR A 193 -1.66 -2.49 12.05
CA TYR A 193 -1.84 -1.04 11.86
C TYR A 193 -1.15 -0.24 12.97
N ASP A 194 -1.45 -0.56 14.25
CA ASP A 194 -0.87 0.14 15.39
C ASP A 194 0.65 -0.04 15.46
N LEU A 195 1.14 -1.22 15.09
CA LEU A 195 2.55 -1.51 14.96
C LEU A 195 3.20 -0.62 13.91
N CYS A 196 2.66 -0.59 12.68
CA CYS A 196 3.19 0.25 11.61
C CYS A 196 3.13 1.74 11.94
N ALA A 197 2.06 2.20 12.60
CA ALA A 197 1.96 3.57 13.10
C ALA A 197 3.11 3.88 14.06
N ALA A 198 3.36 3.01 15.04
CA ALA A 198 4.47 3.17 15.97
C ALA A 198 5.83 3.20 15.27
N VAL A 199 6.11 2.24 14.38
CA VAL A 199 7.38 2.17 13.62
C VAL A 199 7.56 3.39 12.72
N SER A 200 6.49 3.87 12.08
CA SER A 200 6.56 5.05 11.22
C SER A 200 6.97 6.31 11.99
N LEU A 201 6.51 6.48 13.24
CA LEU A 201 6.96 7.59 14.08
C LEU A 201 8.45 7.48 14.43
N ASP A 202 8.96 6.27 14.69
CA ASP A 202 10.39 6.09 14.98
C ASP A 202 11.25 6.33 13.73
N VAL A 203 10.78 5.91 12.56
CA VAL A 203 11.38 6.28 11.26
C VAL A 203 11.44 7.81 11.10
N LEU A 204 10.33 8.51 11.38
CA LEU A 204 10.26 9.97 11.28
C LEU A 204 11.20 10.67 12.28
N ARG A 205 11.41 10.12 13.47
CA ARG A 205 12.41 10.63 14.43
C ARG A 205 13.83 10.51 13.90
N HIS A 206 14.16 9.38 13.29
CA HIS A 206 15.45 9.18 12.63
C HIS A 206 15.63 10.13 11.44
N ILE A 207 14.59 10.34 10.63
CA ILE A 207 14.62 11.32 9.54
C ILE A 207 14.86 12.73 10.10
N SER A 208 14.12 13.15 11.14
CA SER A 208 14.29 14.47 11.77
C SER A 208 15.70 14.68 12.30
N CYS A 209 16.24 13.66 12.99
CA CYS A 209 17.61 13.66 13.49
C CYS A 209 18.65 13.77 12.37
N GLY A 210 18.51 12.99 11.30
CA GLY A 210 19.45 13.01 10.19
C GLY A 210 19.40 14.31 9.39
N LEU A 211 18.21 14.92 9.29
CA LEU A 211 18.03 16.25 8.67
C LEU A 211 18.59 17.37 9.55
N GLY A 212 18.97 17.07 10.80
CA GLY A 212 19.48 18.04 11.75
C GLY A 212 18.45 19.08 12.17
N VAL A 213 17.15 18.72 12.15
CA VAL A 213 16.07 19.64 12.54
C VAL A 213 16.26 20.04 14.00
N ARG A 214 16.11 21.34 14.30
CA ARG A 214 16.22 21.90 15.64
C ARG A 214 15.00 22.75 15.96
N PRO A 215 14.61 22.85 17.26
CA PRO A 215 13.58 23.78 17.69
C PRO A 215 13.85 25.21 17.23
N THR A 216 12.77 25.94 16.96
CA THR A 216 12.85 27.36 16.59
C THR A 216 12.99 28.25 17.82
N THR A 217 13.83 29.28 17.72
CA THR A 217 13.96 30.31 18.76
C THR A 217 12.75 31.26 18.74
N PRO A 218 12.44 31.95 19.86
CA PRO A 218 11.38 32.97 19.89
C PRO A 218 11.55 34.10 18.88
N GLN A 219 12.77 34.36 18.43
CA GLN A 219 13.13 35.38 17.43
C GLN A 219 13.01 34.85 15.99
N GLY A 220 12.67 33.57 15.80
CA GLY A 220 12.67 32.89 14.51
C GLY A 220 14.03 32.24 14.19
N GLY A 221 13.99 31.16 13.41
CA GLY A 221 15.19 30.38 13.04
C GLY A 221 15.56 29.32 14.08
N ALA A 222 16.37 28.34 13.67
CA ALA A 222 16.80 27.21 14.51
C ALA A 222 17.69 27.65 15.68
N ASP A 223 17.51 27.06 16.86
CA ASP A 223 18.42 27.25 18.01
C ASP A 223 19.70 26.42 17.80
N PRO A 224 20.87 27.04 17.58
CA PRO A 224 22.10 26.29 17.34
C PRO A 224 22.63 25.58 18.60
N ASN A 225 22.12 25.91 19.79
CA ASN A 225 22.58 25.34 21.06
C ASN A 225 21.65 24.25 21.61
N SER A 226 20.49 24.04 20.99
CA SER A 226 19.56 22.97 21.40
C SER A 226 19.96 21.64 20.79
N ASP A 227 19.54 20.53 21.40
CA ASP A 227 19.58 19.23 20.72
C ASP A 227 18.65 19.20 19.49
N TYR A 228 18.75 18.13 18.68
CA TYR A 228 17.82 17.94 17.55
C TYR A 228 16.38 17.77 18.05
N ASP A 229 15.44 18.36 17.31
CA ASP A 229 14.02 18.11 17.50
C ASP A 229 13.65 16.78 16.85
N MET A 230 13.84 15.69 17.58
CA MET A 230 13.50 14.36 17.09
C MET A 230 12.00 14.19 16.87
N ASP A 231 11.18 14.89 17.63
CA ASP A 231 9.73 14.76 17.56
C ASP A 231 9.09 15.72 16.56
N PHE A 232 9.85 16.50 15.79
CA PHE A 232 9.36 17.50 14.83
C PHE A 232 8.15 17.02 14.01
N PHE A 233 8.23 15.84 13.39
CA PHE A 233 7.14 15.32 12.55
C PHE A 233 5.97 14.73 13.34
N THR A 234 6.17 14.35 14.59
CA THR A 234 5.21 13.53 15.35
C THR A 234 3.89 14.25 15.68
N PRO A 235 3.85 15.57 16.02
CA PRO A 235 2.59 16.30 16.19
C PRO A 235 1.74 16.33 14.92
N PHE A 236 2.37 16.26 13.74
CA PHE A 236 1.64 16.21 12.48
C PHE A 236 1.06 14.83 12.17
N HIS A 237 1.35 13.80 12.98
CA HIS A 237 0.91 12.42 12.75
C HIS A 237 0.20 11.83 13.97
N ASP A 238 -0.21 12.66 14.93
CA ASP A 238 -0.77 12.23 16.22
C ASP A 238 -2.21 11.67 16.15
N ARG A 239 -2.98 12.05 15.12
CA ARG A 239 -4.32 11.49 14.88
C ARG A 239 -4.27 10.15 14.15
N CYS A 240 -3.12 9.79 13.59
CA CYS A 240 -2.91 8.56 12.83
C CYS A 240 -4.04 8.34 11.81
N ASP A 241 -4.33 9.30 10.93
CA ASP A 241 -5.25 9.11 9.79
C ASP A 241 -4.55 8.34 8.66
N CYS A 242 -3.75 7.34 9.04
CA CYS A 242 -2.97 6.49 8.17
C CYS A 242 -3.88 5.47 7.48
N ASP A 243 -3.31 4.77 6.51
CA ASP A 243 -4.04 3.76 5.74
C ASP A 243 -3.21 2.49 5.59
N LEU A 244 -3.77 1.36 5.99
CA LEU A 244 -3.18 0.03 5.82
C LEU A 244 -3.96 -0.71 4.74
N GLN A 245 -3.28 -1.11 3.66
CA GLN A 245 -3.88 -1.83 2.55
C GLN A 245 -3.25 -3.21 2.39
N ALA A 246 -4.06 -4.26 2.53
CA ALA A 246 -3.72 -5.57 2.00
C ALA A 246 -4.04 -5.60 0.50
N LYS A 247 -3.05 -5.97 -0.33
CA LYS A 247 -3.15 -6.01 -1.79
C LYS A 247 -2.85 -7.41 -2.30
N TYR A 248 -3.73 -7.93 -3.14
CA TYR A 248 -3.60 -9.23 -3.78
C TYR A 248 -3.60 -9.13 -5.30
N TYR A 249 -2.56 -9.70 -5.89
CA TYR A 249 -2.34 -9.76 -7.33
C TYR A 249 -2.65 -11.20 -7.77
N PRO A 250 -3.82 -11.47 -8.39
CA PRO A 250 -4.19 -12.79 -8.88
C PRO A 250 -3.25 -13.29 -10.00
N PRO A 251 -3.16 -14.62 -10.21
CA PRO A 251 -2.32 -15.20 -11.26
C PRO A 251 -2.75 -14.71 -12.64
N LEU A 252 -1.79 -14.57 -13.56
CA LEU A 252 -2.09 -14.18 -14.95
C LEU A 252 -2.94 -15.26 -15.64
N GLY A 253 -4.00 -14.84 -16.37
CA GLY A 253 -4.87 -15.73 -17.14
C GLY A 253 -6.10 -16.27 -16.41
N HIS A 254 -6.22 -16.08 -15.09
CA HIS A 254 -7.48 -16.33 -14.39
C HIS A 254 -8.43 -15.14 -14.58
N VAL A 255 -9.47 -15.32 -15.40
CA VAL A 255 -10.62 -14.40 -15.42
C VAL A 255 -11.39 -14.60 -14.12
N VAL A 256 -11.14 -13.73 -13.14
CA VAL A 256 -11.96 -13.64 -11.93
C VAL A 256 -13.31 -13.04 -12.32
N ARG A 257 -14.37 -13.85 -12.25
CA ARG A 257 -15.82 -13.51 -12.38
C ARG A 257 -16.14 -12.10 -12.93
N GLY A 258 -15.93 -11.91 -14.23
CA GLY A 258 -16.70 -10.97 -15.03
C GLY A 258 -17.98 -11.66 -15.47
N GLY A 259 -19.04 -11.60 -14.66
CA GLY A 259 -20.36 -12.03 -15.10
C GLY A 259 -20.72 -11.31 -16.39
N ARG A 260 -21.03 -12.06 -17.46
CA ARG A 260 -21.80 -11.55 -18.60
C ARG A 260 -23.10 -10.97 -18.03
N THR A 261 -23.15 -9.66 -17.87
CA THR A 261 -24.42 -8.96 -17.78
C THR A 261 -25.10 -9.18 -19.14
N GLN A 262 -26.08 -10.08 -19.20
CA GLN A 262 -27.02 -10.09 -20.31
C GLN A 262 -27.63 -8.68 -20.36
N GLY A 263 -27.39 -7.99 -21.48
CA GLY A 263 -27.90 -6.65 -21.69
C GLY A 263 -29.42 -6.65 -21.52
N VAL A 264 -29.90 -5.83 -20.58
CA VAL A 264 -31.31 -5.47 -20.53
C VAL A 264 -31.57 -4.57 -21.73
N GLU A 265 -32.45 -4.99 -22.64
CA GLU A 265 -32.95 -4.14 -23.72
C GLU A 265 -33.74 -2.96 -23.11
N VAL A 266 -33.19 -1.75 -23.20
CA VAL A 266 -33.87 -0.52 -22.79
C VAL A 266 -34.44 0.18 -24.03
N ARG A 267 -35.71 0.54 -23.94
CA ARG A 267 -36.50 1.26 -24.95
C ARG A 267 -35.81 2.54 -25.43
N ALA A 268 -35.98 2.81 -26.73
CA ALA A 268 -35.40 3.95 -27.44
C ALA A 268 -35.71 5.30 -26.77
N GLY A 269 -34.66 6.05 -26.41
CA GLY A 269 -34.79 7.46 -26.01
C GLY A 269 -33.77 7.99 -24.98
N ALA A 270 -33.06 7.15 -24.22
CA ALA A 270 -32.10 7.60 -23.23
C ALA A 270 -30.66 7.66 -23.79
N LYS A 271 -30.04 8.86 -23.82
CA LYS A 271 -28.60 9.02 -24.05
C LYS A 271 -27.84 8.65 -22.76
N VAL A 272 -27.25 7.46 -22.73
CA VAL A 272 -26.31 7.03 -21.68
C VAL A 272 -24.88 7.35 -22.12
N ILE A 273 -24.13 8.06 -21.27
CA ILE A 273 -22.69 8.25 -21.44
C ILE A 273 -22.03 6.88 -21.21
N ARG A 274 -21.55 6.26 -22.28
CA ARG A 274 -20.82 4.98 -22.24
C ARG A 274 -19.44 5.20 -21.60
N ARG A 275 -19.14 4.52 -20.48
CA ARG A 275 -17.76 4.33 -20.03
C ARG A 275 -16.99 3.64 -21.16
N LYS A 276 -15.81 4.17 -21.53
CA LYS A 276 -14.89 3.51 -22.46
C LYS A 276 -14.58 2.12 -21.90
N GLY A 277 -14.80 1.09 -22.69
CA GLY A 277 -14.52 -0.29 -22.31
C GLY A 277 -13.01 -0.54 -22.12
N PRO A 278 -12.64 -1.63 -21.43
CA PRO A 278 -11.24 -2.01 -21.21
C PRO A 278 -10.51 -2.25 -22.53
N LEU A 279 -9.30 -1.70 -22.66
CA LEU A 279 -8.39 -1.93 -23.80
C LEU A 279 -7.46 -3.13 -23.61
N ALA A 280 -7.45 -3.75 -22.42
CA ALA A 280 -6.87 -5.06 -22.21
C ALA A 280 -7.99 -6.10 -22.24
N GLN A 281 -8.00 -6.95 -23.27
CA GLN A 281 -8.78 -8.18 -23.22
C GLN A 281 -7.93 -9.25 -22.52
N PRO A 282 -8.49 -10.02 -21.56
CA PRO A 282 -7.83 -11.23 -21.09
C PRO A 282 -7.64 -12.15 -22.29
N HIS A 283 -6.39 -12.56 -22.55
CA HIS A 283 -6.11 -13.46 -23.64
C HIS A 283 -6.77 -14.81 -23.36
N ILE A 284 -7.81 -15.11 -24.13
CA ILE A 284 -8.43 -16.43 -24.22
C ILE A 284 -7.38 -17.35 -24.82
N ASN A 285 -7.02 -18.41 -24.10
CA ASN A 285 -6.35 -19.56 -24.71
C ASN A 285 -7.37 -20.21 -25.66
N SER A 286 -7.42 -19.78 -26.92
CA SER A 286 -8.23 -20.45 -27.93
C SER A 286 -7.55 -21.76 -28.31
N ASN A 287 -7.83 -22.81 -27.53
CA ASN A 287 -7.92 -24.15 -28.07
C ASN A 287 -9.08 -24.17 -29.07
N ASN A 288 -8.78 -23.94 -30.34
CA ASN A 288 -9.64 -24.38 -31.43
C ASN A 288 -8.79 -25.00 -32.53
N ASN A 289 -8.95 -26.32 -32.65
CA ASN A 289 -8.59 -27.09 -33.82
C ASN A 289 -9.05 -26.35 -35.08
N ASN A 290 -8.12 -25.88 -35.91
CA ASN A 290 -8.34 -25.79 -37.34
C ASN A 290 -7.02 -25.95 -38.09
N ASN A 291 -7.04 -26.98 -38.94
CA ASN A 291 -6.03 -27.39 -39.88
C ASN A 291 -5.82 -26.27 -40.92
N GLY A 292 -4.61 -25.73 -41.02
CA GLY A 292 -4.31 -24.65 -41.97
C GLY A 292 -2.83 -24.27 -41.94
N ASN A 293 -2.03 -24.98 -42.73
CA ASN A 293 -0.65 -24.61 -43.07
C ASN A 293 -0.57 -23.12 -43.45
N ASN A 294 0.27 -22.37 -42.73
CA ASN A 294 1.07 -21.30 -43.31
C ASN A 294 2.30 -21.04 -42.43
N ASN A 295 3.45 -21.47 -42.93
CA ASN A 295 4.76 -21.14 -42.42
C ASN A 295 4.97 -19.63 -42.49
N ASN A 296 4.97 -18.96 -41.34
CA ASN A 296 5.72 -17.72 -41.13
C ASN A 296 6.38 -17.80 -39.76
N ASN A 297 7.68 -18.02 -39.81
CA ASN A 297 8.57 -18.13 -38.67
C ASN A 297 8.80 -16.72 -38.10
N THR A 298 7.92 -16.28 -37.19
CA THR A 298 8.19 -15.12 -36.32
C THR A 298 8.35 -15.63 -34.89
N ASN A 299 9.60 -15.95 -34.55
CA ASN A 299 10.06 -16.09 -33.17
C ASN A 299 9.91 -14.73 -32.46
N ASN A 300 8.72 -14.42 -31.93
CA ASN A 300 8.54 -13.36 -30.94
C ASN A 300 8.63 -13.99 -29.56
N ASN A 301 9.86 -14.13 -29.07
CA ASN A 301 10.19 -14.37 -27.67
C ASN A 301 9.92 -13.10 -26.82
N ASN A 302 8.68 -12.61 -26.81
CA ASN A 302 8.27 -11.51 -25.91
C ASN A 302 7.42 -12.06 -24.78
N SER A 303 8.02 -12.89 -23.94
CA SER A 303 7.63 -13.01 -22.53
C SER A 303 8.20 -11.81 -21.76
N ASP A 304 7.95 -10.59 -22.25
CA ASP A 304 8.34 -9.37 -21.56
C ASP A 304 7.40 -9.21 -20.37
N GLU A 305 7.98 -9.24 -19.17
CA GLU A 305 7.30 -9.32 -17.88
C GLU A 305 6.29 -8.16 -17.72
N MET A 306 5.00 -8.48 -17.71
CA MET A 306 3.90 -7.51 -17.71
C MET A 306 3.87 -6.66 -16.43
N VAL A 307 3.78 -5.34 -16.59
CA VAL A 307 3.52 -4.37 -15.51
C VAL A 307 2.11 -4.61 -14.95
N ARG A 308 2.02 -4.78 -13.63
CA ARG A 308 0.79 -5.06 -12.85
C ARG A 308 0.27 -3.83 -12.11
N LEU A 309 1.17 -2.92 -11.73
CA LEU A 309 0.85 -1.62 -11.15
C LEU A 309 1.77 -0.62 -11.83
N ASP A 310 1.20 0.36 -12.52
CA ASP A 310 1.99 1.34 -13.27
C ASP A 310 2.80 2.26 -12.35
N THR A 311 3.73 3.00 -12.94
CA THR A 311 4.58 3.94 -12.23
C THR A 311 3.76 4.98 -11.47
N HIS A 312 4.03 5.11 -10.17
CA HIS A 312 3.45 6.14 -9.32
C HIS A 312 4.40 6.52 -8.19
N LYS A 313 4.06 7.62 -7.51
CA LYS A 313 4.63 8.03 -6.22
C LYS A 313 3.54 7.92 -5.16
N ASP A 314 3.92 7.58 -3.94
CA ASP A 314 2.95 7.46 -2.85
C ASP A 314 2.55 8.84 -2.31
N LEU A 315 1.25 9.05 -2.15
CA LEU A 315 0.72 10.15 -1.36
C LEU A 315 0.78 9.76 0.12
N SER A 316 1.95 9.89 0.74
CA SER A 316 2.22 9.64 2.16
C SER A 316 3.38 10.52 2.63
N THR A 317 3.67 10.54 3.93
CA THR A 317 4.94 11.06 4.45
C THR A 317 6.01 9.98 4.28
N VAL A 318 5.74 8.80 4.82
CA VAL A 318 6.53 7.59 4.58
C VAL A 318 5.59 6.41 4.34
N THR A 319 6.02 5.51 3.46
CA THR A 319 5.32 4.26 3.20
C THR A 319 6.11 3.11 3.81
N LEU A 320 5.43 2.21 4.53
CA LEU A 320 5.98 0.99 5.10
C LEU A 320 5.38 -0.21 4.35
N LEU A 321 6.21 -1.13 3.83
CA LEU A 321 5.75 -2.24 3.00
C LEU A 321 6.27 -3.58 3.54
N ALA A 322 5.33 -4.49 3.80
CA ALA A 322 5.58 -5.91 3.99
C ALA A 322 5.37 -6.65 2.66
N GLN A 323 6.47 -7.11 2.07
CA GLN A 323 6.50 -7.82 0.79
C GLN A 323 6.47 -9.35 1.02
N ASP A 324 5.66 -10.08 0.27
CA ASP A 324 5.80 -11.55 0.25
C ASP A 324 7.09 -11.97 -0.48
N ALA A 325 7.44 -13.26 -0.34
CA ALA A 325 8.67 -13.83 -0.88
C ALA A 325 8.78 -13.79 -2.42
N LEU A 326 7.70 -13.47 -3.16
CA LEU A 326 7.70 -13.52 -4.62
C LEU A 326 8.31 -12.25 -5.26
N GLY A 327 8.37 -11.13 -4.54
CA GLY A 327 8.99 -9.91 -5.05
C GLY A 327 8.16 -9.23 -6.14
N GLY A 328 8.79 -8.48 -7.04
CA GLY A 328 8.13 -7.81 -8.18
C GLY A 328 7.93 -6.30 -8.04
N LEU A 329 8.30 -5.72 -6.89
CA LEU A 329 8.43 -4.27 -6.74
C LEU A 329 9.68 -3.79 -7.51
N GLU A 330 9.54 -2.67 -8.20
CA GLU A 330 10.65 -1.96 -8.81
C GLU A 330 10.59 -0.48 -8.51
N VAL A 331 11.76 0.12 -8.29
CA VAL A 331 11.94 1.56 -8.10
C VAL A 331 12.68 2.14 -9.30
N TRP A 332 12.36 3.38 -9.64
CA TRP A 332 13.12 4.15 -10.62
C TRP A 332 14.47 4.57 -10.02
N ASP A 333 15.54 4.32 -10.75
CA ASP A 333 16.89 4.74 -10.41
C ASP A 333 17.31 5.84 -11.39
N ASP A 334 17.54 7.05 -10.88
CA ASP A 334 17.86 8.22 -11.70
C ASP A 334 19.28 8.18 -12.28
N GLU A 335 20.23 7.51 -11.62
CA GLU A 335 21.60 7.37 -12.13
C GLU A 335 21.65 6.43 -13.35
N GLU A 336 20.89 5.34 -13.29
CA GLU A 336 20.85 4.31 -14.33
C GLU A 336 19.70 4.51 -15.34
N GLU A 337 18.86 5.53 -15.13
CA GLU A 337 17.66 5.88 -15.92
C GLU A 337 16.77 4.66 -16.21
N LYS A 338 16.57 3.80 -15.20
CA LYS A 338 15.81 2.56 -15.37
C LYS A 338 15.16 2.08 -14.07
N TYR A 339 14.15 1.22 -14.21
CA TYR A 339 13.59 0.51 -13.07
C TYR A 339 14.52 -0.61 -12.60
N ILE A 340 14.75 -0.66 -11.30
CA ILE A 340 15.53 -1.69 -10.63
C ILE A 340 14.63 -2.53 -9.73
N THR A 341 14.78 -3.86 -9.82
CA THR A 341 14.07 -4.78 -8.95
C THR A 341 14.52 -4.63 -7.50
N VAL A 342 13.55 -4.44 -6.61
CA VAL A 342 13.77 -4.36 -5.17
C VAL A 342 13.81 -5.78 -4.59
N PRO A 343 14.91 -6.19 -3.91
CA PRO A 343 15.07 -7.54 -3.40
C PRO A 343 14.29 -7.75 -2.11
N VAL A 344 13.46 -8.80 -2.00
CA VAL A 344 12.70 -9.10 -0.77
C VAL A 344 13.60 -9.34 0.46
N LEU A 345 13.23 -8.76 1.60
CA LEU A 345 13.82 -9.04 2.92
C LEU A 345 12.71 -9.39 3.92
N ASN A 346 12.71 -10.62 4.43
CA ASN A 346 11.56 -11.21 5.14
C ASN A 346 11.44 -10.82 6.62
N ASP A 347 12.44 -10.14 7.19
CA ASP A 347 12.54 -9.77 8.60
C ASP A 347 12.68 -8.25 8.79
N ALA A 348 12.30 -7.48 7.78
CA ALA A 348 12.33 -6.03 7.77
C ALA A 348 11.12 -5.48 7.02
N LEU A 349 10.78 -4.21 7.25
CA LEU A 349 9.85 -3.48 6.40
C LEU A 349 10.65 -2.67 5.38
N LEU A 350 10.19 -2.65 4.13
CA LEU A 350 10.67 -1.63 3.20
C LEU A 350 10.06 -0.29 3.59
N VAL A 351 10.85 0.76 3.54
CA VAL A 351 10.43 2.15 3.77
C VAL A 351 10.85 3.01 2.59
N ASN A 352 9.92 3.81 2.07
CA ASN A 352 10.20 4.86 1.08
C ASN A 352 9.57 6.18 1.49
N ALA A 353 10.15 7.28 1.01
CA ALA A 353 9.57 8.61 1.16
C ALA A 353 8.31 8.74 0.28
N GLY A 354 7.31 9.45 0.79
CA GLY A 354 6.14 9.86 0.03
C GLY A 354 6.14 11.35 -0.28
N ILE A 355 5.15 11.79 -1.05
CA ILE A 355 5.05 13.17 -1.57
C ILE A 355 5.09 14.21 -0.44
N PHE A 356 4.49 13.97 0.73
CA PHE A 356 4.50 14.96 1.81
C PHE A 356 5.90 15.18 2.39
N LEU A 357 6.71 14.12 2.52
CA LEU A 357 8.09 14.24 2.98
C LEU A 357 8.99 14.89 1.92
N GLU A 358 8.78 14.60 0.63
CA GLU A 358 9.45 15.32 -0.46
C GLU A 358 9.20 16.82 -0.35
N LYS A 359 7.95 17.23 -0.10
CA LYS A 359 7.58 18.64 0.04
C LYS A 359 8.15 19.28 1.31
N TRP A 360 8.06 18.62 2.46
CA TRP A 360 8.68 19.12 3.69
C TRP A 360 10.19 19.26 3.56
N THR A 361 10.87 18.36 2.86
CA THR A 361 12.33 18.41 2.74
C THR A 361 12.82 19.27 1.56
N GLY A 362 11.91 19.89 0.81
CA GLY A 362 12.27 20.66 -0.37
C GLY A 362 12.89 19.82 -1.48
N GLY A 363 12.53 18.54 -1.58
CA GLY A 363 13.09 17.59 -2.54
C GLY A 363 14.38 16.90 -2.10
N LEU A 364 14.90 17.16 -0.89
CA LEU A 364 16.10 16.46 -0.41
C LEU A 364 15.85 14.94 -0.23
N LEU A 365 14.62 14.57 0.12
CA LEU A 365 14.15 13.18 0.14
C LEU A 365 13.02 13.03 -0.89
N GLU A 366 13.38 12.65 -2.11
CA GLU A 366 12.40 12.49 -3.18
C GLU A 366 11.47 11.30 -2.96
N ALA A 367 10.19 11.49 -3.25
CA ALA A 367 9.24 10.39 -3.30
C ALA A 367 9.55 9.55 -4.54
N THR A 368 10.02 8.33 -4.33
CA THR A 368 10.59 7.50 -5.40
C THR A 368 9.50 6.94 -6.31
N PRO A 369 9.56 7.20 -7.63
CA PRO A 369 8.68 6.55 -8.58
C PRO A 369 8.89 5.03 -8.53
N HIS A 370 7.81 4.28 -8.40
CA HIS A 370 7.88 2.82 -8.33
C HIS A 370 6.69 2.17 -9.02
N ARG A 371 6.87 0.90 -9.37
CA ARG A 371 5.88 0.08 -10.09
C ARG A 371 5.94 -1.36 -9.62
N VAL A 372 4.94 -2.16 -10.00
CA VAL A 372 4.95 -3.60 -9.71
C VAL A 372 4.86 -4.38 -11.01
N ARG A 373 5.76 -5.36 -11.20
CA ARG A 373 5.70 -6.33 -12.28
C ARG A 373 5.06 -7.64 -11.84
N SER A 374 4.63 -8.41 -12.84
CA SER A 374 4.28 -9.81 -12.66
C SER A 374 5.49 -10.61 -12.20
N VAL A 375 5.26 -11.57 -11.32
CA VAL A 375 6.30 -12.51 -10.88
C VAL A 375 6.61 -13.50 -12.01
N LYS A 376 7.85 -13.99 -12.07
CA LYS A 376 8.39 -14.73 -13.23
C LYS A 376 7.59 -15.98 -13.63
N ASP A 377 6.98 -16.65 -12.67
CA ASP A 377 6.18 -17.87 -12.86
C ASP A 377 4.68 -17.59 -13.04
N GLY A 378 4.27 -16.31 -13.04
CA GLY A 378 2.87 -15.90 -13.14
C GLY A 378 2.03 -16.18 -11.90
N SER A 379 2.65 -16.58 -10.79
CA SER A 379 1.98 -16.85 -9.51
C SER A 379 1.27 -15.63 -8.93
N SER A 380 0.31 -15.86 -8.04
CA SER A 380 -0.33 -14.79 -7.28
C SER A 380 0.58 -14.24 -6.20
N ARG A 381 0.49 -12.95 -5.95
CA ARG A 381 1.32 -12.22 -4.99
C ARG A 381 0.46 -11.46 -3.99
N CYS A 382 0.92 -11.37 -2.74
CA CYS A 382 0.31 -10.53 -1.71
C CYS A 382 1.33 -9.50 -1.20
N SER A 383 0.85 -8.32 -0.83
CA SER A 383 1.63 -7.36 -0.04
C SER A 383 0.72 -6.59 0.89
N VAL A 384 1.26 -6.14 2.01
CA VAL A 384 0.55 -5.24 2.92
C VAL A 384 1.35 -3.95 3.04
N VAL A 385 0.71 -2.82 2.74
CA VAL A 385 1.34 -1.51 2.70
C VAL A 385 0.65 -0.58 3.68
N PHE A 386 1.43 0.16 4.46
CA PHE A 386 0.97 1.17 5.40
C PHE A 386 1.45 2.55 4.93
N PHE A 387 0.52 3.45 4.71
CA PHE A 387 0.78 4.84 4.37
C PHE A 387 0.70 5.69 5.63
N CYS A 388 1.86 6.16 6.11
CA CYS A 388 1.90 7.13 7.20
C CYS A 388 1.51 8.50 6.63
N LEU A 389 0.30 8.94 6.94
CA LEU A 389 -0.25 10.20 6.46
C LEU A 389 -0.18 11.26 7.55
N PRO A 390 0.13 12.51 7.21
CA PRO A 390 -0.02 13.59 8.16
C PRO A 390 -1.50 13.88 8.41
N ASN A 391 -1.79 14.52 9.53
CA ASN A 391 -3.08 15.12 9.81
C ASN A 391 -3.45 16.06 8.66
N HIS A 392 -4.73 16.08 8.26
CA HIS A 392 -5.14 16.90 7.12
C HIS A 392 -4.91 18.40 7.34
N ASP A 393 -4.92 18.86 8.60
CA ASP A 393 -4.64 20.23 9.00
C ASP A 393 -3.15 20.51 9.26
N ALA A 394 -2.27 19.52 9.04
CA ALA A 394 -0.83 19.75 9.06
C ALA A 394 -0.46 20.66 7.88
N LYS A 395 0.20 21.79 8.19
CA LYS A 395 0.78 22.66 7.17
C LYS A 395 2.09 22.05 6.68
N VAL A 396 2.18 21.82 5.38
CA VAL A 396 3.35 21.29 4.70
C VAL A 396 4.11 22.45 4.08
N GLU A 397 5.27 22.75 4.64
CA GLU A 397 6.15 23.83 4.19
C GLU A 397 7.62 23.36 4.21
N PRO A 398 8.45 23.76 3.23
CA PRO A 398 9.85 23.34 3.20
C PRO A 398 10.61 23.72 4.47
N LEU A 399 11.30 22.75 5.07
CA LEU A 399 12.05 22.88 6.33
C LEU A 399 13.35 23.68 6.18
N LEU A 400 13.98 23.56 5.01
CA LEU A 400 15.25 24.21 4.72
C LEU A 400 14.99 25.54 4.02
N GLN A 401 15.73 26.58 4.41
CA GLN A 401 15.68 27.86 3.71
C GLN A 401 16.35 27.73 2.32
N GLN A 402 15.97 28.59 1.39
CA GLN A 402 16.49 28.63 0.00
C GLN A 402 18.02 28.53 -0.11
N ASP A 403 18.76 29.07 0.87
CA ASP A 403 20.23 29.09 0.86
C ASP A 403 20.86 27.71 1.14
N GLU A 404 20.15 26.80 1.83
CA GLU A 404 20.61 25.45 2.14
C GLU A 404 20.10 24.40 1.13
N ASN A 405 19.09 24.77 0.33
CA ASN A 405 18.62 23.97 -0.79
C ASN A 405 18.17 24.87 -1.97
N PRO A 406 19.04 25.11 -2.97
CA PRO A 406 18.77 26.05 -4.07
C PRO A 406 17.67 25.58 -5.03
N ALA A 407 17.11 24.37 -4.86
CA ALA A 407 15.97 23.89 -5.63
C ALA A 407 14.62 24.49 -5.19
N LEU A 408 14.61 25.28 -4.11
CA LEU A 408 13.40 25.92 -3.58
C LEU A 408 13.06 27.22 -4.34
N ASP A 409 12.34 27.15 -5.45
CA ASP A 409 11.47 28.27 -5.80
C ASP A 409 10.42 28.41 -4.69
N ALA A 410 10.16 29.62 -4.19
CA ALA A 410 9.30 29.86 -3.01
C ALA A 410 7.88 29.29 -3.19
N GLN A 411 7.69 28.01 -2.87
CA GLN A 411 6.38 27.37 -2.83
C GLN A 411 5.72 27.78 -1.51
N GLU A 412 4.56 28.43 -1.61
CA GLU A 412 3.71 28.64 -0.44
C GLU A 412 3.33 27.27 0.15
N GLY A 413 3.42 27.17 1.47
CA GLY A 413 2.99 25.97 2.17
C GLY A 413 1.49 25.73 1.98
N PHE A 414 1.08 24.47 2.01
CA PHE A 414 -0.31 24.03 1.82
C PHE A 414 -0.73 23.13 2.98
N TYR A 415 -2.03 22.91 3.19
CA TYR A 415 -2.49 21.94 4.17
C TYR A 415 -2.48 20.55 3.55
N ALA A 416 -2.05 19.52 4.29
CA ALA A 416 -1.97 18.17 3.73
C ALA A 416 -3.33 17.70 3.16
N GLY A 417 -4.44 18.10 3.77
CA GLY A 417 -5.80 17.84 3.31
C GLY A 417 -6.13 18.43 1.93
N ASP A 418 -5.39 19.42 1.45
CA ASP A 418 -5.55 20.01 0.11
C ASP A 418 -5.12 19.03 -1.00
N LEU A 419 -4.19 18.10 -0.69
CA LEU A 419 -3.74 17.05 -1.61
C LEU A 419 -4.47 15.72 -1.42
N MET A 420 -5.22 15.56 -0.33
CA MET A 420 -5.95 14.32 -0.08
C MET A 420 -7.15 14.23 -1.02
N PRO A 421 -7.39 13.08 -1.68
CA PRO A 421 -8.48 13.00 -2.62
C PRO A 421 -9.82 13.12 -1.88
N THR A 422 -10.65 14.06 -2.32
CA THR A 422 -12.04 14.14 -1.87
C THR A 422 -12.80 12.94 -2.42
N ALA A 423 -13.61 12.27 -1.58
CA ALA A 423 -14.51 11.21 -2.03
C ALA A 423 -15.28 11.67 -3.28
N GLN A 424 -15.15 10.97 -4.41
CA GLN A 424 -15.86 11.26 -5.66
C GLN A 424 -17.18 10.50 -5.74
#